data_AF-A0A397ZGQ3-F1
#
_entry.id   AF-A0A397ZGQ3-F1
#
_cell.length_a   1.000
_cell.length_b   1.000
_cell.length_c   1.000
_cell.angle_alpha   90.00
_cell.angle_beta   90.00
_cell.angle_gamma   90.00
#
_symmetry.space_group_name_H-M   'P 1'
#
loop_
_entity.id
_entity.type
_entity.pdbx_description
1 polymer ?
#
loop_
_entity_poly.entity_id
_entity_poly.type
_entity_poly.pdbx_seq_one_letter_code
_entity_poly.pdbx_strand_id
1 'polypeptide(L)'
;MEFGSSFGRCFKAAKPHLLISTSSKNTNIITLSSRNQRVSFRVSAVSYKEFAESALEETRKRVLLEPSPLQERYSSMTGHDGKTQLQILALKFPKIRLLRSMAIENETMQVFDFAGFMKPEYDTPIFCANFFTSANMNIVVLDLNPLHQLTDHTNYRDKYYKNIMSIYHKYAEIFPWGGKLTGESIKFFSPLVMWTRFSSSQEKHNALFSAFLEYYQVWLEMTIQVKEEMEPSQVRANREAQHKYLTWRAQKDPGHALLRKLLGEAKAKALLREFLFNGVDELGTKTFIDYFPEYETEGGTVSDKRSIIGKSFETRPWDSNGQFIG
;
A
#
# COMPACT_ATOMS: atom_id res chain seq x y z
N MET A 1 13.07 -58.01 23.68
CA MET A 1 13.18 -58.12 22.21
C MET A 1 14.08 -57.01 21.74
N GLU A 2 15.30 -57.39 21.40
CA GLU A 2 16.25 -56.65 20.56
C GLU A 2 15.56 -56.29 19.22
N PHE A 3 15.86 -55.20 18.51
CA PHE A 3 17.14 -54.72 17.96
C PHE A 3 17.14 -53.17 18.01
N GLY A 4 18.24 -52.41 18.25
CA GLY A 4 19.54 -52.43 17.56
C GLY A 4 19.39 -51.82 16.16
N SER A 5 20.11 -50.83 15.63
CA SER A 5 21.35 -50.10 15.94
C SER A 5 21.42 -48.94 14.92
N SER A 6 21.68 -47.68 15.29
CA SER A 6 23.00 -47.00 15.27
C SER A 6 23.70 -46.83 13.90
N PHE A 7 24.42 -45.69 13.81
CA PHE A 7 25.40 -45.22 12.83
C PHE A 7 24.83 -44.40 11.66
N GLY A 8 25.19 -43.13 11.42
CA GLY A 8 26.28 -42.30 11.93
C GLY A 8 27.18 -41.82 10.77
N ARG A 9 27.54 -40.53 10.82
CA ARG A 9 28.65 -39.81 10.12
C ARG A 9 28.34 -39.00 8.85
N CYS A 10 28.15 -37.69 9.09
CA CYS A 10 29.07 -36.61 8.75
C CYS A 10 30.19 -36.91 7.72
N PHE A 11 30.21 -36.17 6.62
CA PHE A 11 31.42 -35.93 5.81
C PHE A 11 31.57 -34.44 5.48
N LYS A 12 32.73 -33.89 5.86
CA LYS A 12 33.26 -32.58 5.46
C LYS A 12 34.14 -32.74 4.20
N ALA A 13 33.98 -31.77 3.30
CA ALA A 13 34.92 -31.14 2.35
C ALA A 13 36.03 -31.96 1.66
N ALA A 14 36.12 -31.78 0.33
CA ALA A 14 37.36 -31.85 -0.42
C ALA A 14 37.45 -30.67 -1.43
N LYS A 15 38.50 -29.85 -1.30
CA LYS A 15 38.98 -28.92 -2.34
C LYS A 15 39.92 -29.68 -3.28
N PRO A 16 39.97 -29.34 -4.58
CA PRO A 16 41.16 -29.60 -5.38
C PRO A 16 41.81 -28.28 -5.84
N HIS A 17 43.05 -28.12 -5.37
CA HIS A 17 44.26 -27.63 -6.06
C HIS A 17 44.16 -26.58 -7.17
N LEU A 18 44.75 -25.42 -6.86
CA LEU A 18 45.33 -24.46 -7.81
C LEU A 18 46.33 -25.17 -8.74
N LEU A 19 46.17 -24.96 -10.05
CA LEU A 19 47.24 -25.11 -11.04
C LEU A 19 47.69 -23.71 -11.47
N ILE A 20 48.91 -23.36 -11.11
CA ILE A 20 49.62 -22.18 -11.58
C ILE A 20 50.17 -22.52 -12.96
N SER A 21 49.71 -21.79 -13.98
CA SER A 21 50.29 -21.78 -15.33
C SER A 21 50.79 -20.37 -15.60
N THR A 22 52.11 -20.22 -15.65
CA THR A 22 52.81 -19.01 -16.06
C THR A 22 52.80 -18.91 -17.58
N SER A 23 52.17 -17.87 -18.14
CA SER A 23 52.41 -17.43 -19.52
C SER A 23 52.50 -15.91 -19.56
N SER A 24 53.57 -15.43 -20.18
CA SER A 24 53.96 -14.02 -20.24
C SER A 24 53.32 -13.29 -21.43
N LYS A 25 53.26 -11.96 -21.30
CA LYS A 25 53.12 -10.92 -22.35
C LYS A 25 51.72 -10.68 -22.92
N ASN A 26 51.11 -9.55 -22.56
CA ASN A 26 51.24 -8.32 -23.37
C ASN A 26 50.53 -7.13 -22.71
N THR A 27 51.27 -6.03 -22.67
CA THR A 27 50.88 -4.65 -22.35
C THR A 27 49.73 -4.15 -23.22
N ASN A 28 48.75 -3.50 -22.59
CA ASN A 28 47.99 -2.38 -23.16
C ASN A 28 47.48 -1.50 -22.01
N ILE A 29 48.21 -0.40 -21.76
CA ILE A 29 47.74 0.68 -20.88
C ILE A 29 46.77 1.52 -21.70
N ILE A 30 45.48 1.37 -21.44
CA ILE A 30 44.45 2.28 -21.95
C ILE A 30 44.24 3.35 -20.89
N THR A 31 44.77 4.54 -21.15
CA THR A 31 44.43 5.77 -20.42
C THR A 31 42.96 6.12 -20.67
N LEU A 32 42.10 5.88 -19.68
CA LEU A 32 40.73 6.37 -19.68
C LEU A 32 40.70 7.81 -19.15
N SER A 33 40.49 8.76 -20.07
CA SER A 33 40.13 10.14 -19.74
C SER A 33 38.79 10.18 -19.01
N SER A 34 38.77 10.77 -17.81
CA SER A 34 37.56 10.95 -17.00
C SER A 34 36.70 12.06 -17.59
N ARG A 35 35.77 11.71 -18.49
CA ARG A 35 34.64 12.58 -18.82
C ARG A 35 33.61 12.47 -17.70
N ASN A 36 33.32 13.59 -17.04
CA ASN A 36 32.23 13.74 -16.07
C ASN A 36 30.90 13.24 -16.67
N GLN A 37 30.58 11.96 -16.44
CA GLN A 37 29.23 11.46 -16.60
C GLN A 37 28.40 12.03 -15.46
N ARG A 38 27.51 12.98 -15.77
CA ARG A 38 26.36 13.23 -14.92
C ARG A 38 25.61 11.90 -14.81
N VAL A 39 25.73 11.26 -13.65
CA VAL A 39 24.97 10.05 -13.32
C VAL A 39 23.50 10.45 -13.32
N SER A 40 22.80 10.09 -14.39
CA SER A 40 21.34 10.13 -14.43
C SER A 40 20.85 9.08 -13.44
N PHE A 41 20.38 9.52 -12.28
CA PHE A 41 19.73 8.64 -11.31
C PHE A 41 18.39 8.19 -11.90
N ARG A 42 18.39 7.03 -12.56
CA ARG A 42 17.17 6.35 -12.97
C ARG A 42 16.51 5.81 -11.69
N VAL A 43 15.25 6.14 -11.47
CA VAL A 43 14.46 5.68 -10.30
C VAL A 43 14.29 4.14 -10.26
N SER A 44 14.67 3.43 -11.33
CA SER A 44 14.31 2.04 -11.59
C SER A 44 15.24 1.01 -10.95
N ALA A 45 15.15 0.80 -9.64
CA ALA A 45 15.57 -0.47 -9.04
C ALA A 45 14.43 -1.50 -9.03
N VAL A 46 13.16 -1.06 -9.02
CA VAL A 46 11.95 -1.91 -8.90
C VAL A 46 10.79 -1.31 -9.71
N SER A 47 9.85 -2.14 -10.16
CA SER A 47 8.60 -1.70 -10.79
C SER A 47 7.40 -2.06 -9.92
N TYR A 48 6.60 -1.07 -9.53
CA TYR A 48 5.36 -1.33 -8.78
C TYR A 48 4.29 -2.08 -9.56
N LYS A 49 4.46 -2.25 -10.88
CA LYS A 49 3.60 -3.12 -11.66
C LYS A 49 3.66 -4.57 -11.16
N GLU A 50 4.86 -5.02 -10.78
CA GLU A 50 5.09 -6.38 -10.26
C GLU A 50 4.34 -6.62 -8.95
N PHE A 51 4.17 -5.59 -8.12
CA PHE A 51 3.40 -5.66 -6.88
C PHE A 51 1.94 -5.99 -7.16
N ALA A 52 1.30 -5.25 -8.07
CA ALA A 52 -0.08 -5.54 -8.46
C ALA A 52 -0.19 -6.93 -9.08
N GLU A 53 0.70 -7.28 -10.01
CA GLU A 53 0.65 -8.57 -10.71
C GLU A 53 0.74 -9.75 -9.72
N SER A 54 1.67 -9.70 -8.76
CA SER A 54 1.81 -10.75 -7.74
C SER A 54 0.60 -10.81 -6.80
N ALA A 55 0.04 -9.68 -6.37
CA ALA A 55 -1.20 -9.69 -5.58
C ALA A 55 -2.36 -10.33 -6.35
N LEU A 56 -2.50 -10.02 -7.64
CA LEU A 56 -3.53 -10.63 -8.48
C LEU A 56 -3.28 -12.12 -8.71
N GLU A 57 -2.04 -12.56 -8.86
CA GLU A 57 -1.68 -13.97 -8.92
C GLU A 57 -2.11 -14.73 -7.65
N GLU A 58 -1.77 -14.19 -6.47
CA GLU A 58 -2.19 -14.74 -5.18
C GLU A 58 -3.71 -14.83 -5.05
N THR A 59 -4.43 -13.86 -5.59
CA THR A 59 -5.89 -13.84 -5.58
C THR A 59 -6.47 -14.93 -6.49
N ARG A 60 -5.95 -15.05 -7.72
CA ARG A 60 -6.41 -16.05 -8.71
C ARG A 60 -6.19 -17.50 -8.24
N LYS A 61 -5.21 -17.74 -7.36
CA LYS A 61 -4.99 -19.06 -6.74
C LYS A 61 -6.16 -19.50 -5.85
N ARG A 62 -6.97 -18.56 -5.35
CA ARG A 62 -8.01 -18.84 -4.34
C ARG A 62 -9.42 -18.51 -4.80
N VAL A 63 -9.59 -17.51 -5.67
CA VAL A 63 -10.91 -17.05 -6.15
C VAL A 63 -10.87 -16.63 -7.61
N LEU A 64 -12.02 -16.68 -8.29
CA LEU A 64 -12.17 -16.13 -9.64
C LEU A 64 -12.27 -14.60 -9.57
N LEU A 65 -11.33 -13.92 -10.23
CA LEU A 65 -11.35 -12.47 -10.43
C LEU A 65 -12.02 -12.12 -11.75
N GLU A 66 -12.90 -11.12 -11.71
CA GLU A 66 -13.59 -10.59 -12.88
C GLU A 66 -13.19 -9.12 -13.10
N PRO A 67 -13.11 -8.64 -14.37
CA PRO A 67 -13.01 -7.22 -14.65
C PRO A 67 -14.17 -6.44 -14.03
N SER A 68 -13.86 -5.31 -13.40
CA SER A 68 -14.86 -4.33 -13.01
C SER A 68 -15.33 -3.56 -14.24
N PRO A 69 -16.60 -3.09 -14.31
CA PRO A 69 -17.03 -2.15 -15.35
C PRO A 69 -16.15 -0.89 -15.45
N LEU A 70 -15.49 -0.50 -14.35
CA LEU A 70 -14.53 0.60 -14.35
C LEU A 70 -13.32 0.34 -15.26
N GLN A 71 -12.95 -0.92 -15.51
CA GLN A 71 -11.80 -1.29 -16.35
C GLN A 71 -11.96 -0.81 -17.80
N GLU A 72 -13.19 -0.72 -18.31
CA GLU A 72 -13.50 -0.21 -19.65
C GLU A 72 -13.27 1.30 -19.76
N ARG A 73 -13.48 2.03 -18.66
CA ARG A 73 -13.32 3.49 -18.59
C ARG A 73 -11.91 3.90 -18.17
N TYR A 74 -11.27 3.10 -17.33
CA TYR A 74 -9.99 3.37 -16.71
C TYR A 74 -9.07 2.17 -16.89
N SER A 75 -8.13 2.27 -17.84
CA SER A 75 -7.15 1.23 -18.15
C SER A 75 -5.73 1.78 -18.25
N SER A 76 -5.54 2.82 -19.06
CA SER A 76 -4.30 3.60 -19.09
C SER A 76 -4.60 5.07 -19.32
N MET A 77 -3.71 5.93 -18.82
CA MET A 77 -3.77 7.37 -19.05
C MET A 77 -2.36 7.91 -19.28
N THR A 78 -2.23 8.85 -20.21
CA THR A 78 -0.97 9.57 -20.46
C THR A 78 -1.03 10.94 -19.78
N GLY A 79 0.02 11.30 -19.05
CA GLY A 79 0.19 12.64 -18.47
C GLY A 79 0.30 13.73 -19.53
N HIS A 80 0.05 14.98 -19.14
CA HIS A 80 0.15 16.15 -20.01
C HIS A 80 1.54 16.36 -20.60
N ASP A 81 2.58 15.83 -19.94
CA ASP A 81 3.96 15.85 -20.42
C ASP A 81 4.22 14.88 -21.59
N GLY A 82 3.25 14.01 -21.93
CA GLY A 82 3.39 12.95 -22.93
C GLY A 82 4.36 11.83 -22.55
N LYS A 83 4.96 11.87 -21.35
CA LYS A 83 6.02 10.98 -20.89
C LYS A 83 5.61 10.14 -19.69
N THR A 84 4.76 10.67 -18.83
CA THR A 84 4.26 9.97 -17.66
C THR A 84 3.13 9.03 -18.07
N GLN A 85 3.25 7.76 -17.71
CA GLN A 85 2.23 6.74 -17.98
C GLN A 85 1.58 6.31 -16.66
N LEU A 86 0.25 6.23 -16.67
CA LEU A 86 -0.56 5.69 -15.59
C LEU A 86 -1.15 4.37 -16.08
N GLN A 87 -0.85 3.29 -15.39
CA GLN A 87 -1.43 1.96 -15.62
C GLN A 87 -2.46 1.69 -14.54
N ILE A 88 -3.65 1.27 -14.96
CA ILE A 88 -4.82 1.18 -14.09
C ILE A 88 -5.48 -0.20 -14.26
N LEU A 89 -5.71 -0.87 -13.13
CA LEU A 89 -6.47 -2.11 -13.07
C LEU A 89 -7.67 -1.96 -12.14
N ALA A 90 -8.82 -2.47 -12.55
CA ALA A 90 -10.00 -2.60 -11.71
C ALA A 90 -10.69 -3.94 -11.91
N LEU A 91 -10.83 -4.65 -10.80
CA LEU A 91 -11.33 -6.01 -10.72
C LEU A 91 -12.37 -6.10 -9.60
N LYS A 92 -13.14 -7.17 -9.60
CA LYS A 92 -14.11 -7.51 -8.56
C LYS A 92 -14.18 -9.02 -8.38
N PHE A 93 -14.75 -9.47 -7.28
CA PHE A 93 -15.19 -10.86 -7.07
C PHE A 93 -16.29 -10.88 -6.00
N PRO A 94 -16.97 -12.01 -5.70
CA PRO A 94 -18.22 -12.03 -4.92
C PRO A 94 -18.25 -11.20 -3.63
N LYS A 95 -17.15 -11.10 -2.87
CA LYS A 95 -17.08 -10.33 -1.60
C LYS A 95 -16.49 -8.92 -1.74
N ILE A 96 -15.84 -8.63 -2.86
CA ILE A 96 -15.13 -7.37 -3.11
C ILE A 96 -15.86 -6.58 -4.19
N ARG A 97 -16.31 -5.37 -3.86
CA ARG A 97 -16.93 -4.48 -4.85
C ARG A 97 -15.90 -3.91 -5.83
N LEU A 98 -14.68 -3.65 -5.35
CA LEU A 98 -13.60 -3.09 -6.15
C LEU A 98 -12.23 -3.44 -5.57
N LEU A 99 -11.45 -4.23 -6.31
CA LEU A 99 -10.01 -4.40 -6.13
C LEU A 99 -9.34 -3.60 -7.25
N ARG A 100 -8.55 -2.59 -6.90
CA ARG A 100 -7.98 -1.68 -7.90
C ARG A 100 -6.51 -1.43 -7.68
N SER A 101 -5.82 -1.07 -8.75
CA SER A 101 -4.46 -0.55 -8.73
C SER A 101 -4.30 0.64 -9.67
N MET A 102 -3.43 1.56 -9.28
CA MET A 102 -2.89 2.61 -10.14
C MET A 102 -1.39 2.63 -9.94
N ALA A 103 -0.63 2.45 -11.02
CA ALA A 103 0.80 2.61 -11.05
C ALA A 103 1.16 3.80 -11.96
N ILE A 104 1.96 4.73 -11.47
CA ILE A 104 2.46 5.87 -12.23
C ILE A 104 3.97 5.71 -12.36
N GLU A 105 4.50 5.82 -13.57
CA GLU A 105 5.94 5.75 -13.81
C GLU A 105 6.40 6.84 -14.77
N ASN A 106 7.48 7.52 -14.39
CA ASN A 106 8.27 8.36 -15.28
C ASN A 106 9.75 8.33 -14.87
N GLU A 107 10.59 9.13 -15.53
CA GLU A 107 12.05 9.16 -15.28
C GLU A 107 12.43 9.54 -13.83
N THR A 108 11.54 10.23 -13.11
CA THR A 108 11.84 10.90 -11.83
C THR A 108 11.06 10.37 -10.63
N MET A 109 10.00 9.61 -10.86
CA MET A 109 9.16 9.07 -9.79
C MET A 109 8.43 7.79 -10.19
N GLN A 110 8.10 7.00 -9.18
CA GLN A 110 7.12 5.93 -9.26
C GLN A 110 6.06 6.08 -8.16
N VAL A 111 4.80 5.82 -8.49
CA VAL A 111 3.68 5.84 -7.55
C VAL A 111 2.93 4.53 -7.67
N PHE A 112 2.51 3.99 -6.52
CA PHE A 112 1.66 2.83 -6.43
C PHE A 112 0.50 3.12 -5.49
N ASP A 113 -0.72 2.92 -5.96
CA ASP A 113 -1.91 3.01 -5.16
C ASP A 113 -2.81 1.80 -5.43
N PHE A 114 -2.83 0.87 -4.47
CA PHE A 114 -3.56 -0.39 -4.54
C PHE A 114 -4.50 -0.50 -3.35
N ALA A 115 -5.77 -0.80 -3.62
CA ALA A 115 -6.79 -0.88 -2.58
C ALA A 115 -7.83 -1.97 -2.87
N GLY A 116 -8.33 -2.58 -1.80
CA GLY A 116 -9.42 -3.55 -1.82
C GLY A 116 -10.61 -3.05 -1.02
N PHE A 117 -11.75 -2.83 -1.69
CA PHE A 117 -12.99 -2.37 -1.09
C PHE A 117 -14.03 -3.49 -1.07
N MET A 118 -14.48 -3.86 0.13
CA MET A 118 -15.48 -4.90 0.36
C MET A 118 -16.87 -4.45 -0.06
N LYS A 119 -17.75 -5.41 -0.39
CA LYS A 119 -19.19 -5.12 -0.38
C LYS A 119 -19.65 -4.90 1.07
N PRO A 120 -20.69 -4.07 1.31
CA PRO A 120 -21.11 -3.72 2.68
C PRO A 120 -21.52 -4.89 3.58
N GLU A 121 -21.88 -6.02 3.00
CA GLU A 121 -22.23 -7.25 3.73
C GLU A 121 -20.99 -7.94 4.35
N TYR A 122 -19.78 -7.45 4.06
CA TYR A 122 -18.53 -7.99 4.59
C TYR A 122 -17.72 -6.87 5.26
N ASP A 123 -17.45 -7.02 6.54
CA ASP A 123 -16.81 -5.99 7.37
C ASP A 123 -15.27 -6.08 7.41
N THR A 124 -14.66 -6.84 6.51
CA THR A 124 -13.19 -6.96 6.43
C THR A 124 -12.53 -5.58 6.28
N PRO A 125 -11.37 -5.34 6.93
CA PRO A 125 -10.58 -4.13 6.75
C PRO A 125 -10.34 -3.77 5.29
N ILE A 126 -10.13 -2.49 5.01
CA ILE A 126 -9.76 -2.01 3.68
C ILE A 126 -8.26 -2.23 3.50
N PHE A 127 -7.87 -3.06 2.52
CA PHE A 127 -6.47 -3.16 2.15
C PHE A 127 -6.01 -1.86 1.50
N CYS A 128 -4.87 -1.32 1.93
CA CYS A 128 -4.34 -0.06 1.44
C CYS A 128 -2.81 -0.13 1.29
N ALA A 129 -2.33 0.09 0.07
CA ALA A 129 -0.92 0.30 -0.23
C ALA A 129 -0.75 1.58 -1.05
N ASN A 130 -0.15 2.61 -0.44
CA ASN A 130 0.18 3.89 -1.06
C ASN A 130 1.68 4.13 -0.99
N PHE A 131 2.38 3.88 -2.09
CA PHE A 131 3.83 4.05 -2.18
C PHE A 131 4.17 5.18 -3.14
N PHE A 132 5.05 6.06 -2.70
CA PHE A 132 5.65 7.09 -3.53
C PHE A 132 7.16 6.95 -3.47
N THR A 133 7.79 6.86 -4.63
CA THR A 133 9.24 6.75 -4.76
C THR A 133 9.75 7.84 -5.69
N SER A 134 10.81 8.50 -5.24
CA SER A 134 11.60 9.45 -6.00
C SER A 134 13.07 9.02 -5.96
N ALA A 135 13.95 9.75 -6.66
CA ALA A 135 15.39 9.46 -6.66
C ALA A 135 16.01 9.35 -5.25
N ASN A 136 15.51 10.12 -4.28
CA ASN A 136 16.15 10.26 -2.96
C ASN A 136 15.31 9.73 -1.80
N MET A 137 14.03 9.44 -2.01
CA MET A 137 13.09 9.21 -0.93
C MET A 137 11.93 8.32 -1.36
N ASN A 138 11.59 7.39 -0.46
CA ASN A 138 10.39 6.58 -0.48
C ASN A 138 9.47 7.07 0.64
N ILE A 139 8.18 7.20 0.36
CA ILE A 139 7.13 7.47 1.33
C ILE A 139 6.10 6.36 1.16
N VAL A 140 5.92 5.57 2.22
CA VAL A 140 5.12 4.35 2.16
C VAL A 140 4.07 4.38 3.27
N VAL A 141 2.84 4.07 2.88
CA VAL A 141 1.76 3.63 3.76
C VAL A 141 1.32 2.25 3.27
N LEU A 142 1.49 1.22 4.09
CA LEU A 142 0.92 -0.11 3.89
C LEU A 142 0.10 -0.46 5.13
N ASP A 143 -1.17 -0.80 4.95
CA ASP A 143 -2.05 -1.06 6.07
C ASP A 143 -3.27 -1.92 5.68
N LEU A 144 -3.88 -2.50 6.71
CA LEU A 144 -5.23 -3.04 6.69
C LEU A 144 -6.13 -2.03 7.42
N ASN A 145 -6.53 -0.94 6.75
CA ASN A 145 -7.28 0.14 7.39
C ASN A 145 -8.58 -0.38 8.00
N PRO A 146 -8.86 -0.11 9.28
CA PRO A 146 -10.05 -0.64 9.93
C PRO A 146 -11.31 -0.01 9.33
N LEU A 147 -12.33 -0.84 9.07
CA LEU A 147 -13.62 -0.31 8.63
C LEU A 147 -14.28 0.48 9.76
N HIS A 148 -14.25 -0.06 10.98
CA HIS A 148 -14.84 0.54 12.18
C HIS A 148 -13.77 1.08 13.13
N GLN A 149 -14.10 2.12 13.90
CA GLN A 149 -13.17 2.73 14.85
C GLN A 149 -12.75 1.74 15.93
N LEU A 150 -11.44 1.60 16.14
CA LEU A 150 -10.88 0.60 17.06
C LEU A 150 -11.01 0.99 18.53
N THR A 151 -11.20 2.27 18.83
CA THR A 151 -11.44 2.78 20.20
C THR A 151 -12.81 2.38 20.71
N ASP A 152 -13.80 2.31 19.82
CA ASP A 152 -15.21 2.13 20.17
C ASP A 152 -15.65 0.66 20.05
N HIS A 153 -14.90 -0.14 19.28
CA HIS A 153 -15.26 -1.52 18.95
C HIS A 153 -14.13 -2.51 19.29
N THR A 154 -14.01 -2.86 20.56
CA THR A 154 -13.04 -3.88 21.03
C THR A 154 -13.20 -5.22 20.29
N ASN A 155 -14.44 -5.62 19.98
CA ASN A 155 -14.74 -6.83 19.22
C ASN A 155 -14.16 -6.79 17.79
N TYR A 156 -14.20 -5.63 17.11
CA TYR A 156 -13.66 -5.50 15.75
C TYR A 156 -12.13 -5.59 15.76
N ARG A 157 -11.48 -4.96 16.76
CA ARG A 157 -10.03 -5.07 16.97
C ARG A 157 -9.62 -6.52 17.20
N ASP A 158 -10.32 -7.20 18.10
CA ASP A 158 -10.02 -8.59 18.46
C ASP A 158 -10.24 -9.54 17.27
N LYS A 159 -11.28 -9.30 16.47
CA LYS A 159 -11.59 -10.07 15.26
C LYS A 159 -10.48 -9.99 14.20
N TYR A 160 -9.94 -8.80 13.95
CA TYR A 160 -9.07 -8.58 12.78
C TYR A 160 -7.59 -8.36 13.09
N TYR A 161 -7.21 -7.85 14.26
CA TYR A 161 -5.84 -7.36 14.48
C TYR A 161 -5.07 -8.13 15.56
N LYS A 162 -5.76 -8.66 16.57
CA LYS A 162 -5.14 -9.28 17.76
C LYS A 162 -4.13 -10.37 17.43
N ASN A 163 -4.40 -11.18 16.40
CA ASN A 163 -3.59 -12.37 16.08
C ASN A 163 -2.58 -12.14 14.95
N ILE A 164 -2.44 -10.91 14.43
CA ILE A 164 -1.59 -10.63 13.26
C ILE A 164 -0.56 -9.52 13.50
N MET A 165 -0.39 -9.08 14.76
CA MET A 165 0.64 -8.10 15.14
C MET A 165 2.07 -8.55 14.82
N SER A 166 2.31 -9.86 14.72
CA SER A 166 3.62 -10.43 14.35
C SER A 166 4.10 -9.95 12.97
N ILE A 167 3.20 -9.67 12.03
CA ILE A 167 3.55 -9.15 10.71
C ILE A 167 4.19 -7.76 10.85
N TYR A 168 3.62 -6.90 11.69
CA TYR A 168 4.20 -5.59 11.95
C TYR A 168 5.60 -5.71 12.57
N HIS A 169 5.76 -6.58 13.59
CA HIS A 169 7.05 -6.77 14.26
C HIS A 169 8.16 -7.21 13.31
N LYS A 170 7.85 -8.07 12.35
CA LYS A 170 8.79 -8.55 11.33
C LYS A 170 9.43 -7.43 10.50
N TYR A 171 8.69 -6.35 10.27
CA TYR A 171 9.09 -5.26 9.38
C TYR A 171 9.45 -3.96 10.10
N ALA A 172 9.11 -3.82 11.38
CA ALA A 172 9.26 -2.58 12.15
C ALA A 172 10.71 -2.07 12.24
N GLU A 173 11.70 -2.99 12.33
CA GLU A 173 13.12 -2.61 12.36
C GLU A 173 13.63 -2.13 11.00
N ILE A 174 13.14 -2.72 9.91
CA ILE A 174 13.54 -2.37 8.53
C ILE A 174 12.89 -1.06 8.09
N PHE A 175 11.63 -0.87 8.48
CA PHE A 175 10.78 0.26 8.12
C PHE A 175 10.37 1.04 9.36
N PRO A 176 11.26 1.89 9.90
CA PRO A 176 10.94 2.69 11.08
C PRO A 176 9.84 3.71 10.77
N TRP A 177 9.21 4.19 11.84
CA TRP A 177 8.13 5.18 11.77
C TRP A 177 8.57 6.43 10.98
N GLY A 178 7.72 6.86 10.03
CA GLY A 178 8.03 7.94 9.08
C GLY A 178 8.02 9.37 9.67
N GLY A 179 7.93 9.50 11.00
CA GLY A 179 7.79 10.76 11.72
C GLY A 179 6.39 11.35 11.64
N LYS A 180 6.26 12.64 11.93
CA LYS A 180 4.96 13.34 11.94
C LYS A 180 4.15 13.18 10.64
N LEU A 181 2.84 13.00 10.80
CA LEU A 181 1.85 12.93 9.73
C LEU A 181 0.61 13.78 10.06
N THR A 182 -0.32 13.92 9.10
CA THR A 182 -1.62 14.57 9.32
C THR A 182 -2.36 13.91 10.49
N GLY A 183 -2.66 14.64 11.56
CA GLY A 183 -3.20 14.06 12.79
C GLY A 183 -4.50 13.30 12.58
N GLU A 184 -5.40 13.82 11.75
CA GLU A 184 -6.69 13.19 11.45
C GLU A 184 -6.57 11.87 10.69
N SER A 185 -5.46 11.62 9.98
CA SER A 185 -5.25 10.36 9.25
C SER A 185 -5.15 9.17 10.19
N ILE A 186 -4.78 9.38 11.47
CA ILE A 186 -4.69 8.29 12.46
C ILE A 186 -6.04 7.59 12.69
N LYS A 187 -7.15 8.31 12.49
CA LYS A 187 -8.53 7.78 12.61
C LYS A 187 -8.84 6.65 11.61
N PHE A 188 -8.00 6.47 10.59
CA PHE A 188 -8.19 5.48 9.53
C PHE A 188 -7.06 4.46 9.47
N PHE A 189 -6.10 4.53 10.40
CA PHE A 189 -4.98 3.60 10.44
C PHE A 189 -5.18 2.53 11.49
N SER A 190 -4.73 1.32 11.16
CA SER A 190 -4.71 0.21 12.09
C SER A 190 -3.43 0.19 12.92
N PRO A 191 -3.37 -0.61 13.99
CA PRO A 191 -2.14 -0.85 14.73
C PRO A 191 -1.08 -1.60 13.93
N LEU A 192 -1.34 -2.02 12.69
CA LEU A 192 -0.36 -2.63 11.79
C LEU A 192 0.22 -1.62 10.80
N VAL A 193 -0.25 -0.38 10.77
CA VAL A 193 0.16 0.58 9.74
C VAL A 193 1.67 0.70 9.64
N MET A 194 2.20 0.43 8.46
CA MET A 194 3.58 0.71 8.09
C MET A 194 3.63 2.07 7.41
N TRP A 195 3.64 3.13 8.22
CA TRP A 195 3.97 4.48 7.80
C TRP A 195 5.47 4.69 7.93
N THR A 196 6.18 4.78 6.79
CA THR A 196 7.64 4.88 6.79
C THR A 196 8.16 5.82 5.70
N ARG A 197 9.36 6.34 5.92
CA ARG A 197 10.14 7.09 4.94
C ARG A 197 11.57 6.57 4.93
N PHE A 198 12.11 6.28 3.75
CA PHE A 198 13.47 5.73 3.65
C PHE A 198 14.16 6.07 2.32
N SER A 199 15.49 6.06 2.34
CA SER A 199 16.33 6.17 1.15
C SER A 199 16.29 4.89 0.33
N SER A 200 16.27 5.01 -1.01
CA SER A 200 16.16 3.86 -1.92
C SER A 200 17.38 2.95 -1.86
N SER A 201 17.13 1.64 -1.75
CA SER A 201 18.13 0.58 -1.93
C SER A 201 17.42 -0.69 -2.39
N GLN A 202 18.10 -1.56 -3.16
CA GLN A 202 17.49 -2.81 -3.64
C GLN A 202 16.97 -3.67 -2.48
N GLU A 203 17.74 -3.76 -1.40
CA GLU A 203 17.36 -4.49 -0.18
C GLU A 203 16.04 -3.98 0.42
N LYS A 204 15.89 -2.65 0.56
CA LYS A 204 14.66 -2.06 1.10
C LYS A 204 13.48 -2.26 0.15
N HIS A 205 13.68 -2.19 -1.16
CA HIS A 205 12.59 -2.46 -2.09
C HIS A 205 12.16 -3.93 -2.10
N ASN A 206 13.11 -4.88 -1.98
CA ASN A 206 12.80 -6.31 -1.84
C ASN A 206 12.06 -6.59 -0.52
N ALA A 207 12.47 -5.95 0.58
CA ALA A 207 11.77 -6.03 1.86
C ALA A 207 10.37 -5.42 1.78
N LEU A 208 10.19 -4.30 1.07
CA LEU A 208 8.89 -3.66 0.87
C LEU A 208 7.95 -4.56 0.05
N PHE A 209 8.46 -5.21 -1.00
CA PHE A 209 7.70 -6.19 -1.79
C PHE A 209 7.24 -7.36 -0.93
N SER A 210 8.14 -7.88 -0.09
CA SER A 210 7.83 -8.97 0.85
C SER A 210 6.76 -8.55 1.86
N ALA A 211 6.89 -7.36 2.46
CA ALA A 211 5.88 -6.80 3.37
C ALA A 211 4.53 -6.63 2.69
N PHE A 212 4.51 -6.05 1.48
CA PHE A 212 3.29 -5.88 0.71
C PHE A 212 2.56 -7.22 0.49
N LEU A 213 3.28 -8.25 0.03
CA LEU A 213 2.67 -9.55 -0.21
C LEU A 213 2.15 -10.22 1.06
N GLU A 214 2.88 -10.13 2.17
CA GLU A 214 2.45 -10.75 3.43
C GLU A 214 1.20 -10.06 4.00
N TYR A 215 1.16 -8.72 3.99
CA TYR A 215 -0.05 -7.96 4.37
C TYR A 215 -1.23 -8.32 3.46
N TYR A 216 -0.97 -8.42 2.14
CA TYR A 216 -2.01 -8.74 1.17
C TYR A 216 -2.55 -10.16 1.34
N GLN A 217 -1.69 -11.15 1.55
CA GLN A 217 -2.09 -12.54 1.77
C GLN A 217 -2.92 -12.71 3.04
N VAL A 218 -2.57 -12.00 4.12
CA VAL A 218 -3.36 -12.00 5.36
C VAL A 218 -4.73 -11.37 5.14
N TRP A 219 -4.80 -10.24 4.45
CA TRP A 219 -6.08 -9.62 4.10
C TRP A 219 -6.93 -10.48 3.16
N LEU A 220 -6.31 -11.14 2.18
CA LEU A 220 -6.99 -12.04 1.27
C LEU A 220 -7.58 -13.23 2.02
N GLU A 221 -6.83 -13.81 2.98
CA GLU A 221 -7.32 -14.88 3.83
C GLU A 221 -8.53 -14.42 4.67
N MET A 222 -8.44 -13.25 5.33
CA MET A 222 -9.57 -12.67 6.05
C MET A 222 -10.78 -12.47 5.13
N THR A 223 -10.56 -12.01 3.92
CA THR A 223 -11.61 -11.80 2.92
C THR A 223 -12.26 -13.12 2.49
N ILE A 224 -11.49 -14.18 2.33
CA ILE A 224 -12.04 -15.49 1.97
C ILE A 224 -12.86 -16.05 3.13
N GLN A 225 -12.38 -15.91 4.37
CA GLN A 225 -13.01 -16.49 5.55
C GLN A 225 -14.20 -15.68 6.11
N VAL A 226 -14.26 -14.37 5.86
CA VAL A 226 -15.31 -13.52 6.45
C VAL A 226 -16.70 -14.01 6.05
N LYS A 227 -17.61 -14.08 7.02
CA LYS A 227 -19.01 -14.44 6.81
C LYS A 227 -19.80 -13.22 6.37
N GLU A 228 -20.82 -13.46 5.57
CA GLU A 228 -21.79 -12.44 5.19
C GLU A 228 -22.57 -11.98 6.42
N GLU A 229 -22.69 -10.67 6.59
CA GLU A 229 -23.54 -10.04 7.58
C GLU A 229 -24.97 -10.00 7.07
N MET A 230 -25.87 -10.62 7.84
CA MET A 230 -27.29 -10.75 7.48
C MET A 230 -28.15 -9.70 8.18
N GLU A 231 -27.64 -9.07 9.24
CA GLU A 231 -28.37 -8.07 10.00
C GLU A 231 -28.38 -6.71 9.26
N PRO A 232 -29.55 -6.23 8.78
CA PRO A 232 -29.60 -5.06 7.91
C PRO A 232 -29.05 -3.79 8.55
N SER A 233 -29.16 -3.65 9.87
CA SER A 233 -28.59 -2.50 10.60
C SER A 233 -27.06 -2.50 10.56
N GLN A 234 -26.43 -3.67 10.70
CA GLN A 234 -24.98 -3.81 10.63
C GLN A 234 -24.46 -3.63 9.19
N VAL A 235 -25.18 -4.13 8.19
CA VAL A 235 -24.84 -3.86 6.76
C VAL A 235 -24.89 -2.36 6.46
N ARG A 236 -25.88 -1.63 6.99
CA ARG A 236 -25.94 -0.16 6.87
C ARG A 236 -24.76 0.52 7.56
N ALA A 237 -24.38 0.07 8.76
CA ALA A 237 -23.23 0.59 9.49
C ALA A 237 -21.91 0.36 8.71
N ASN A 238 -21.71 -0.84 8.15
CA ASN A 238 -20.55 -1.15 7.31
C ASN A 238 -20.50 -0.25 6.06
N ARG A 239 -21.65 -0.05 5.41
CA ARG A 239 -21.76 0.85 4.24
C ARG A 239 -21.38 2.28 4.60
N GLU A 240 -21.94 2.80 5.69
CA GLU A 240 -21.68 4.17 6.15
C GLU A 240 -20.21 4.36 6.55
N ALA A 241 -19.63 3.39 7.25
CA ALA A 241 -18.23 3.44 7.65
C ALA A 241 -17.29 3.47 6.42
N GLN A 242 -17.59 2.64 5.42
CA GLN A 242 -16.83 2.66 4.16
C GLN A 242 -17.02 3.98 3.40
N HIS A 243 -18.25 4.49 3.33
CA HIS A 243 -18.55 5.78 2.71
C HIS A 243 -17.79 6.92 3.38
N LYS A 244 -17.75 6.97 4.72
CA LYS A 244 -16.96 7.94 5.50
C LYS A 244 -15.47 7.90 5.14
N TYR A 245 -14.89 6.69 5.02
CA TYR A 245 -13.49 6.51 4.60
C TYR A 245 -13.24 7.05 3.18
N LEU A 246 -14.09 6.70 2.22
CA LEU A 246 -13.96 7.17 0.83
C LEU A 246 -14.11 8.68 0.73
N THR A 247 -15.08 9.26 1.44
CA THR A 247 -15.29 10.72 1.52
C THR A 247 -14.08 11.43 2.09
N TRP A 248 -13.47 10.90 3.15
CA TRP A 248 -12.22 11.43 3.69
C TRP A 248 -11.10 11.44 2.67
N ARG A 249 -10.82 10.29 2.06
CA ARG A 249 -9.73 10.12 1.11
C ARG A 249 -9.94 10.95 -0.15
N ALA A 250 -11.14 10.94 -0.72
CA ALA A 250 -11.47 11.74 -1.91
C ALA A 250 -11.28 13.25 -1.70
N GLN A 251 -11.39 13.74 -0.47
CA GLN A 251 -11.18 15.15 -0.16
C GLN A 251 -9.75 15.49 0.27
N LYS A 252 -9.09 14.63 1.07
CA LYS A 252 -7.85 14.98 1.79
C LYS A 252 -6.63 14.14 1.42
N ASP A 253 -6.74 13.21 0.46
CA ASP A 253 -5.61 12.38 0.03
C ASP A 253 -4.42 13.24 -0.47
N PRO A 254 -3.19 12.96 0.00
CA PRO A 254 -2.02 13.77 -0.33
C PRO A 254 -1.61 13.68 -1.81
N GLY A 255 -2.00 12.61 -2.52
CA GLY A 255 -1.68 12.39 -3.93
C GLY A 255 -2.47 13.27 -4.90
N HIS A 256 -3.53 13.95 -4.46
CA HIS A 256 -4.39 14.74 -5.33
C HIS A 256 -3.62 15.85 -6.09
N ALA A 257 -2.72 16.56 -5.42
CA ALA A 257 -1.92 17.61 -6.05
C ALA A 257 -1.02 17.07 -7.18
N LEU A 258 -0.50 15.85 -7.01
CA LEU A 258 0.30 15.19 -8.04
C LEU A 258 -0.56 14.84 -9.26
N LEU A 259 -1.73 14.24 -9.04
CA LEU A 259 -2.65 13.88 -10.13
C LEU A 259 -3.10 15.12 -10.91
N ARG A 260 -3.42 16.23 -10.22
CA ARG A 260 -3.77 17.51 -10.86
C ARG A 260 -2.64 18.03 -11.76
N LYS A 261 -1.40 17.95 -11.28
CA LYS A 261 -0.22 18.34 -12.07
C LYS A 261 -0.05 17.47 -13.32
N LEU A 262 -0.31 16.16 -13.20
CA LEU A 262 -0.11 15.21 -14.30
C LEU A 262 -1.24 15.22 -15.34
N LEU A 263 -2.49 15.36 -14.91
CA LEU A 263 -3.69 15.11 -15.72
C LEU A 263 -4.58 16.35 -15.90
N GLY A 264 -4.27 17.45 -15.23
CA GLY A 264 -5.16 18.61 -15.12
C GLY A 264 -6.33 18.38 -14.15
N GLU A 265 -7.00 19.47 -13.79
CA GLU A 265 -8.05 19.50 -12.75
C GLU A 265 -9.18 18.49 -12.99
N ALA A 266 -9.83 18.58 -14.15
CA ALA A 266 -11.05 17.83 -14.44
C ALA A 266 -10.79 16.31 -14.46
N LYS A 267 -9.73 15.87 -15.14
CA LYS A 267 -9.37 14.44 -15.21
C LYS A 267 -8.86 13.90 -13.89
N ALA A 268 -8.08 14.68 -13.14
CA ALA A 268 -7.64 14.29 -11.81
C ALA A 268 -8.83 14.10 -10.86
N LYS A 269 -9.80 15.02 -10.89
CA LYS A 269 -11.02 14.93 -10.08
C LYS A 269 -11.88 13.71 -10.46
N ALA A 270 -12.06 13.45 -11.76
CA ALA A 270 -12.78 12.27 -12.24
C ALA A 270 -12.08 10.98 -11.80
N LEU A 271 -10.78 10.84 -12.05
CA LEU A 271 -10.00 9.68 -11.61
C LEU A 271 -10.06 9.48 -10.08
N LEU A 272 -10.00 10.56 -9.31
CA LEU A 272 -10.06 10.51 -7.85
C LEU A 272 -11.40 9.96 -7.35
N ARG A 273 -12.51 10.51 -7.84
CA ARG A 273 -13.86 10.19 -7.33
C ARG A 273 -14.46 8.95 -7.97
N GLU A 274 -14.35 8.83 -9.28
CA GLU A 274 -14.99 7.76 -10.04
C GLU A 274 -14.19 6.46 -10.02
N PHE A 275 -12.88 6.52 -9.76
CA PHE A 275 -12.00 5.35 -9.77
C PHE A 275 -11.31 5.10 -8.42
N LEU A 276 -10.40 5.98 -7.97
CA LEU A 276 -9.55 5.72 -6.78
C LEU A 276 -10.39 5.53 -5.52
N PHE A 277 -11.45 6.32 -5.39
CA PHE A 277 -12.42 6.28 -4.30
C PHE A 277 -13.85 6.09 -4.83
N ASN A 278 -13.99 5.29 -5.89
CA ASN A 278 -15.30 4.85 -6.38
C ASN A 278 -16.16 4.36 -5.20
N GLY A 279 -17.43 4.75 -5.19
CA GLY A 279 -18.36 4.53 -4.08
C GLY A 279 -18.62 5.78 -3.24
N VAL A 280 -17.79 6.83 -3.34
CA VAL A 280 -18.03 8.11 -2.63
C VAL A 280 -19.33 8.79 -3.05
N ASP A 281 -19.78 8.59 -4.29
CA ASP A 281 -21.03 9.15 -4.83
C ASP A 281 -22.20 8.13 -4.83
N GLU A 282 -21.95 6.88 -4.42
CA GLU A 282 -22.89 5.75 -4.58
C GLU A 282 -23.29 5.10 -3.25
N LEU A 283 -22.38 5.05 -2.26
CA LEU A 283 -22.61 4.33 -1.00
C LEU A 283 -23.38 5.14 0.04
N GLY A 284 -23.46 6.46 -0.12
CA GLY A 284 -24.17 7.34 0.81
C GLY A 284 -24.36 8.76 0.26
N THR A 285 -25.08 9.57 1.02
CA THR A 285 -25.41 10.95 0.65
C THR A 285 -24.80 12.00 1.57
N LYS A 286 -24.22 11.59 2.71
CA LYS A 286 -23.51 12.47 3.64
C LYS A 286 -22.30 13.11 2.97
N THR A 287 -22.22 14.44 3.06
CA THR A 287 -21.11 15.24 2.56
C THR A 287 -19.86 15.09 3.43
N PHE A 288 -18.76 15.71 3.01
CA PHE A 288 -17.54 15.77 3.82
C PHE A 288 -17.77 16.48 5.17
N ILE A 289 -18.54 17.57 5.19
CA ILE A 289 -18.84 18.32 6.42
C ILE A 289 -19.74 17.52 7.36
N ASP A 290 -20.68 16.72 6.84
CA ASP A 290 -21.52 15.85 7.68
C ASP A 290 -20.69 14.84 8.49
N TYR A 291 -19.55 14.39 7.97
CA TYR A 291 -18.65 13.47 8.67
C TYR A 291 -17.53 14.15 9.46
N PHE A 292 -17.07 15.32 8.99
CA PHE A 292 -15.92 16.04 9.50
C PHE A 292 -16.26 17.53 9.67
N PRO A 293 -17.19 17.87 10.56
CA PRO A 293 -17.66 19.24 10.75
C PRO A 293 -16.54 20.18 11.22
N GLU A 294 -15.47 19.65 11.80
CA GLU A 294 -14.29 20.42 12.19
C GLU A 294 -13.58 21.13 11.01
N TYR A 295 -13.89 20.73 9.76
CA TYR A 295 -13.37 21.37 8.54
C TYR A 295 -14.30 22.44 7.95
N GLU A 296 -15.47 22.68 8.54
CA GLU A 296 -16.38 23.71 8.06
C GLU A 296 -15.78 25.10 8.29
N THR A 297 -15.75 25.90 7.24
CA THR A 297 -15.37 27.32 7.31
C THR A 297 -16.59 28.17 7.66
N GLU A 298 -16.38 29.40 8.14
CA GLU A 298 -17.47 30.34 8.43
C GLU A 298 -18.43 30.57 7.23
N GLY A 299 -17.94 30.38 5.99
CA GLY A 299 -18.75 30.46 4.77
C GLY A 299 -19.50 29.18 4.39
N GLY A 300 -19.54 28.15 5.24
CA GLY A 300 -20.21 26.88 4.98
C GLY A 300 -19.49 25.98 3.95
N THR A 301 -18.22 26.26 3.66
CA THR A 301 -17.40 25.47 2.71
C THR A 301 -16.36 24.62 3.42
N VAL A 302 -15.80 23.62 2.74
CA VAL A 302 -14.72 22.77 3.27
C VAL A 302 -13.40 23.54 3.28
N SER A 303 -12.74 23.61 4.43
CA SER A 303 -11.42 24.22 4.56
C SER A 303 -10.39 23.59 3.61
N ASP A 304 -9.58 24.42 2.93
CA ASP A 304 -8.46 23.98 2.10
C ASP A 304 -7.32 23.35 2.89
N LYS A 305 -7.27 23.58 4.22
CA LYS A 305 -6.27 22.95 5.09
C LYS A 305 -6.37 21.44 4.97
N ARG A 306 -5.22 20.77 4.82
CA ARG A 306 -5.16 19.29 4.88
C ARG A 306 -5.54 18.79 6.27
N SER A 307 -5.13 19.54 7.30
CA SER A 307 -5.26 19.17 8.70
C SER A 307 -5.69 20.40 9.49
N ILE A 308 -6.71 20.24 10.34
CA ILE A 308 -7.16 21.22 11.31
C ILE A 308 -6.30 21.11 12.58
N ILE A 309 -5.98 19.89 13.00
CA ILE A 309 -5.12 19.59 14.16
C ILE A 309 -3.65 19.92 13.86
N GLY A 310 -3.24 19.78 12.61
CA GLY A 310 -1.85 19.86 12.17
C GLY A 310 -1.16 18.50 12.14
N LYS A 311 0.16 18.53 11.93
CA LYS A 311 0.95 17.31 11.92
C LYS A 311 1.27 16.85 13.35
N SER A 312 0.96 15.59 13.67
CA SER A 312 1.16 14.98 14.98
C SER A 312 1.88 13.63 14.86
N PHE A 313 2.08 12.94 16.00
CA PHE A 313 2.65 11.60 16.12
C PHE A 313 4.08 11.51 15.57
N GLU A 314 5.02 12.22 16.20
CA GLU A 314 6.46 12.13 15.88
C GLU A 314 6.97 10.71 16.07
N THR A 315 6.46 10.01 17.09
CA THR A 315 6.69 8.59 17.33
C THR A 315 5.43 7.80 16.99
N ARG A 316 5.62 6.49 16.77
CA ARG A 316 4.55 5.54 16.53
C ARG A 316 3.52 5.55 17.70
N PRO A 317 2.22 5.75 17.46
CA PRO A 317 1.24 5.94 18.53
C PRO A 317 0.50 4.66 18.99
N TRP A 318 1.02 3.47 18.66
CA TRP A 318 0.61 2.24 19.37
C TRP A 318 1.84 1.51 19.89
N ASP A 319 1.66 0.77 20.98
CA ASP A 319 2.66 -0.12 21.55
C ASP A 319 2.88 -1.39 20.70
N SER A 320 3.72 -2.30 21.18
CA SER A 320 4.01 -3.58 20.50
C SER A 320 2.79 -4.50 20.40
N ASN A 321 1.79 -4.35 21.26
CA ASN A 321 0.57 -5.15 21.25
C ASN A 321 -0.55 -4.50 20.42
N GLY A 322 -0.29 -3.34 19.81
CA GLY A 322 -1.26 -2.59 19.04
C GLY A 322 -2.25 -1.80 19.89
N GLN A 323 -1.95 -1.55 21.17
CA GLN A 323 -2.70 -0.65 22.03
C GLN A 323 -2.31 0.80 21.74
N PHE A 324 -3.29 1.66 21.49
CA PHE A 324 -3.05 3.08 21.22
C PHE A 324 -2.52 3.79 22.49
N ILE A 325 -1.45 4.57 22.34
CA ILE A 325 -0.72 5.29 23.40
C ILE A 325 -0.42 6.75 23.04
N GLY A 326 -0.94 7.23 21.89
CA GLY A 326 -0.61 8.53 21.29
C GLY A 326 -1.54 9.67 21.67
#